data_AF-A0A067E638-F1
#
_entry.id   AF-A0A067E638-F1
#
_cell.length_a   1.000
_cell.length_b   1.000
_cell.length_c   1.000
_cell.angle_alpha   90.00
_cell.angle_beta   90.00
_cell.angle_gamma   90.00
#
_symmetry.space_group_name_H-M   'P 1'
#
loop_
_entity.id
_entity.type
_entity.pdbx_description
1 polymer ?
#
loop_
_entity_poly.entity_id
_entity_poly.type
_entity_poly.pdbx_seq_one_letter_code
_entity_poly.pdbx_strand_id
1 'polypeptide(L)'
;PHYSINMTAVQVGLDFLNLPTDVFGVGDNKGTIIDSGTTLAYLPEMVYEPLVSKIISQQPDLKVHTVHDEYTCFQYSESVDEGFPNVTFHFENSVSLKVYPHEYLFPFEDLWCIGWQNSGMQSRDRKNMTLLGDF
;
A
#
# COMPACT_ATOMS: atom_id res chain seq x y z
N PRO A 1 17.10 -9.77 -8.94
CA PRO A 1 16.19 -10.13 -10.06
C PRO A 1 14.85 -9.44 -9.82
N HIS A 2 14.27 -8.80 -10.83
CA HIS A 2 13.01 -8.06 -10.67
C HIS A 2 11.94 -8.71 -11.54
N TYR A 3 10.74 -8.88 -11.01
CA TYR A 3 9.59 -9.37 -11.75
C TYR A 3 8.62 -8.22 -11.94
N SER A 4 8.36 -7.85 -13.18
CA SER A 4 7.30 -6.90 -13.52
C SER A 4 6.02 -7.68 -13.77
N ILE A 5 4.99 -7.38 -13.01
CA ILE A 5 3.65 -7.94 -13.18
C ILE A 5 2.63 -6.80 -13.17
N ASN A 6 1.59 -6.92 -13.99
CA ASN A 6 0.55 -5.92 -14.03
C ASN A 6 -0.44 -6.16 -12.90
N MET A 7 -0.57 -5.18 -12.00
CA MET A 7 -1.65 -5.13 -11.03
C MET A 7 -2.93 -4.75 -11.76
N THR A 8 -4.03 -5.43 -11.45
CA THR A 8 -5.34 -5.23 -12.10
C THR A 8 -6.38 -4.68 -11.14
N ALA A 9 -6.23 -4.93 -9.83
CA ALA A 9 -7.12 -4.39 -8.81
C ALA A 9 -6.46 -4.38 -7.43
N VAL A 10 -6.99 -3.54 -6.55
CA VAL A 10 -6.66 -3.53 -5.12
C VAL A 10 -7.95 -3.72 -4.33
N GLN A 11 -7.93 -4.65 -3.38
CA GLN A 11 -9.06 -4.96 -2.52
C GLN A 11 -8.68 -4.69 -1.07
N VAL A 12 -9.55 -4.03 -0.32
CA VAL A 12 -9.40 -3.73 1.10
C VAL A 12 -10.55 -4.41 1.85
N GLY A 13 -10.24 -5.46 2.60
CA GLY A 13 -11.23 -6.34 3.20
C GLY A 13 -12.06 -7.04 2.11
N LEU A 14 -13.33 -6.65 2.00
CA LEU A 14 -14.26 -7.18 0.99
C LEU A 14 -14.50 -6.21 -0.18
N ASP A 15 -13.97 -4.99 -0.11
CA ASP A 15 -14.27 -3.93 -1.06
C ASP A 15 -13.11 -3.71 -2.05
N PHE A 16 -13.42 -3.64 -3.34
CA PHE A 16 -12.44 -3.23 -4.36
C PHE A 16 -12.32 -1.70 -4.38
N LEU A 17 -11.09 -1.20 -4.43
CA LEU A 17 -10.84 0.22 -4.63
C LEU A 17 -11.25 0.63 -6.05
N ASN A 18 -12.03 1.69 -6.16
CA ASN A 18 -12.42 2.27 -7.44
C ASN A 18 -11.27 3.12 -7.99
N LEU A 19 -10.32 2.45 -8.63
CA LEU A 19 -9.13 3.06 -9.23
C LEU A 19 -9.36 3.29 -10.72
N PRO A 20 -8.98 4.45 -11.28
CA PRO A 20 -9.16 4.68 -12.70
C PRO A 20 -8.32 3.69 -13.53
N THR A 21 -8.85 3.25 -14.68
CA THR A 21 -8.27 2.16 -15.49
C THR A 21 -6.87 2.48 -16.03
N ASP A 22 -6.48 3.76 -16.04
CA ASP A 22 -5.18 4.25 -16.48
C ASP A 22 -4.06 4.10 -15.42
N VAL A 23 -4.42 3.75 -14.17
CA VAL A 23 -3.51 3.37 -13.08
C VAL A 23 -2.79 2.06 -13.41
N PHE A 24 -3.52 1.13 -14.01
CA PHE A 24 -3.07 -0.23 -14.32
C PHE A 24 -2.58 -0.39 -15.77
N GLY A 25 -2.68 0.66 -16.58
CA GLY A 25 -2.37 0.62 -18.00
C GLY A 25 -0.87 0.51 -18.29
N VAL A 26 -0.52 -0.38 -19.21
CA VAL A 26 0.86 -0.63 -19.65
C VAL A 26 1.42 0.57 -20.41
N GLY A 27 2.57 1.08 -19.95
CA GLY A 27 3.41 2.07 -20.63
C GLY A 27 4.77 2.14 -19.93
N ASP A 28 5.78 2.77 -20.55
CA ASP A 28 7.20 2.77 -20.13
C ASP A 28 7.50 3.19 -18.68
N ASN A 29 6.49 3.62 -17.91
CA ASN A 29 6.59 4.02 -16.51
C ASN A 29 5.40 3.56 -15.63
N LYS A 30 4.55 2.64 -16.08
CA LYS A 30 3.32 2.22 -15.38
C LYS A 30 3.30 0.69 -15.24
N GLY A 31 3.57 0.19 -14.04
CA GLY A 31 3.65 -1.24 -13.75
C GLY A 31 3.90 -1.51 -12.27
N THR A 32 3.64 -2.74 -11.82
CA THR A 32 4.04 -3.18 -10.47
C THR A 32 5.31 -4.01 -10.58
N ILE A 33 6.37 -3.52 -9.96
CA ILE A 33 7.62 -4.24 -9.80
C ILE A 33 7.60 -4.91 -8.43
N ILE A 34 7.71 -6.23 -8.42
CA ILE A 34 8.01 -6.98 -7.21
C ILE A 34 9.54 -7.11 -7.16
N ASP A 35 10.12 -6.52 -6.13
CA ASP A 35 11.57 -6.44 -5.94
C ASP A 35 11.96 -6.96 -4.57
N SER A 36 12.42 -8.21 -4.54
CA SER A 36 12.99 -8.86 -3.35
C SER A 36 14.29 -8.20 -2.85
N GLY A 37 14.81 -7.19 -3.56
CA GLY A 37 16.00 -6.42 -3.18
C GLY A 37 15.71 -5.12 -2.41
N THR A 38 14.44 -4.77 -2.18
CA THR A 38 14.05 -3.55 -1.45
C THR A 38 13.22 -3.86 -0.21
N THR A 39 13.49 -3.15 0.88
CA THR A 39 12.75 -3.25 2.15
C THR A 39 11.45 -2.44 2.14
N LEU A 40 11.33 -1.48 1.22
CA LEU A 40 10.25 -0.49 1.21
C LEU A 40 9.28 -0.74 0.06
N ALA A 41 8.00 -0.82 0.38
CA ALA A 41 6.94 -0.90 -0.60
C ALA A 41 6.40 0.49 -0.93
N TYR A 42 6.46 0.85 -2.21
CA TYR A 42 6.08 2.15 -2.74
C TYR A 42 4.83 2.01 -3.59
N LEU A 43 3.84 2.89 -3.39
CA LEU A 43 2.60 2.90 -4.14
C LEU A 43 2.43 4.26 -4.83
N PRO A 44 1.99 4.29 -6.10
CA PRO A 44 1.58 5.53 -6.76
C PRO A 44 0.54 6.28 -5.92
N GLU A 45 0.60 7.61 -5.90
CA GLU A 45 -0.31 8.47 -5.12
C GLU A 45 -1.79 8.11 -5.34
N MET A 46 -2.16 7.88 -6.61
CA MET A 46 -3.50 7.47 -7.04
C MET A 46 -3.98 6.13 -6.47
N VAL A 47 -3.06 5.27 -6.00
CA VAL A 47 -3.37 4.01 -5.29
C VAL A 47 -3.24 4.21 -3.78
N TYR A 48 -2.18 4.90 -3.35
CA TYR A 48 -1.83 5.09 -1.94
C TYR A 48 -2.94 5.83 -1.17
N GLU A 49 -3.40 6.99 -1.67
CA GLU A 49 -4.41 7.78 -0.98
C GLU A 49 -5.74 7.03 -0.76
N PRO A 50 -6.38 6.43 -1.80
CA PRO A 50 -7.62 5.69 -1.58
C PRO A 50 -7.41 4.43 -0.74
N LEU A 51 -6.24 3.79 -0.81
CA LEU A 51 -5.91 2.62 0.01
C LEU A 51 -5.84 2.98 1.48
N VAL A 52 -5.01 3.96 1.84
CA VAL A 52 -4.84 4.42 3.22
C VAL A 52 -6.15 4.97 3.76
N SER A 53 -6.86 5.79 2.98
CA SER A 53 -8.17 6.33 3.37
C SER A 53 -9.18 5.21 3.70
N LYS A 54 -9.24 4.15 2.87
CA LYS A 54 -10.14 3.01 3.09
C LYS A 54 -9.75 2.17 4.31
N ILE A 55 -8.46 1.97 4.56
CA ILE A 55 -7.95 1.27 5.75
C ILE A 55 -8.33 2.05 7.01
N ILE A 56 -8.02 3.35 7.05
CA ILE A 56 -8.29 4.20 8.21
C ILE A 56 -9.80 4.36 8.43
N SER A 57 -10.63 4.35 7.38
CA SER A 57 -12.09 4.42 7.52
C SER A 57 -12.73 3.27 8.31
N GLN A 58 -12.01 2.15 8.50
CA GLN A 58 -12.48 1.06 9.39
C GLN A 58 -12.42 1.45 10.87
N GLN A 59 -11.61 2.46 11.20
CA GLN A 59 -11.41 2.98 12.55
C GLN A 59 -11.71 4.49 12.57
N PRO A 60 -12.99 4.91 12.57
CA PRO A 60 -13.37 6.31 12.40
C PRO A 60 -12.91 7.22 13.54
N ASP A 61 -12.69 6.67 14.74
CA ASP A 61 -12.22 7.42 15.91
C ASP A 61 -10.68 7.49 16.01
N LEU A 62 -9.97 6.89 15.04
CA LEU A 62 -8.52 6.82 15.03
C LEU A 62 -7.90 8.19 14.72
N LYS A 63 -7.06 8.66 15.64
CA LYS A 63 -6.30 9.89 15.46
C LYS A 63 -4.99 9.61 14.73
N VAL A 64 -5.00 9.91 13.45
CA VAL A 64 -3.85 9.76 12.56
C VAL A 64 -3.02 11.03 12.55
N HIS A 65 -1.70 10.90 12.52
CA HIS A 65 -0.75 12.00 12.33
C HIS A 65 0.42 11.55 11.45
N THR A 66 1.06 12.51 10.79
CA THR A 66 2.21 12.24 9.94
C THR A 66 3.50 12.35 10.74
N VAL A 67 4.34 11.33 10.68
CA VAL A 67 5.66 11.28 11.32
C VAL A 67 6.74 11.41 10.24
N HIS A 68 7.75 12.25 10.48
CA HIS A 68 8.84 12.57 9.55
C HIS A 68 8.39 13.05 8.16
N ASP A 69 7.18 13.62 8.04
CA ASP A 69 6.57 14.00 6.75
C ASP A 69 6.41 12.84 5.74
N GLU A 70 6.56 11.59 6.19
CA GLU A 70 6.60 10.39 5.34
C GLU A 70 5.59 9.33 5.77
N TYR A 71 5.48 9.06 7.08
CA TYR A 71 4.70 7.93 7.59
C TYR A 71 3.38 8.36 8.19
N THR A 72 2.32 7.65 7.80
CA THR A 72 0.99 7.78 8.41
C THR A 72 0.94 6.90 9.65
N CYS A 73 0.91 7.52 10.84
CA CYS A 73 0.98 6.82 12.11
C CYS A 73 -0.19 7.13 13.04
N PHE A 74 -0.49 6.21 13.93
CA PHE A 74 -1.59 6.32 14.89
C PHE A 74 -1.31 5.49 16.14
N GLN A 75 -1.97 5.86 17.23
CA GLN A 75 -1.93 5.06 18.45
C GLN A 75 -3.05 4.01 18.39
N TYR A 76 -2.70 2.74 18.63
CA TYR A 76 -3.66 1.64 18.69
C TYR A 76 -3.20 0.62 19.72
N SER A 77 -4.07 0.27 20.66
CA SER A 77 -3.74 -0.59 21.80
C SER A 77 -4.28 -2.03 21.68
N GLU A 78 -5.13 -2.28 20.69
CA GLU A 78 -5.74 -3.59 20.45
C GLU A 78 -4.95 -4.35 19.36
N SER A 79 -5.42 -5.56 19.01
CA SER A 79 -4.81 -6.37 17.96
C SER A 79 -5.03 -5.73 16.59
N VAL A 80 -3.94 -5.35 15.90
CA VAL A 80 -4.02 -4.75 14.56
C VAL A 80 -4.69 -5.68 13.54
N ASP A 81 -4.53 -7.00 13.69
CA ASP A 81 -5.14 -7.99 12.81
C ASP A 81 -6.66 -8.10 12.98
N GLU A 82 -7.18 -7.67 14.13
CA GLU A 82 -8.63 -7.63 14.39
C GLU A 82 -9.22 -6.24 14.05
N GLY A 83 -8.41 -5.19 14.21
CA GLY A 83 -8.84 -3.81 13.99
C GLY A 83 -8.78 -3.33 12.53
N PHE A 84 -7.91 -3.90 11.72
CA PHE A 84 -7.64 -3.40 10.36
C PHE A 84 -7.89 -4.46 9.28
N PRO A 85 -8.27 -4.04 8.07
CA PRO A 85 -8.64 -4.96 7.01
C PRO A 85 -7.41 -5.57 6.33
N ASN A 86 -7.53 -6.81 5.86
CA ASN A 86 -6.54 -7.38 4.93
C ASN A 86 -6.55 -6.61 3.61
N VAL A 87 -5.39 -6.43 2.99
CA VAL A 87 -5.29 -5.84 1.65
C VAL A 87 -4.92 -6.95 0.67
N THR A 88 -5.57 -6.99 -0.49
CA THR A 88 -5.23 -7.95 -1.55
C THR A 88 -4.93 -7.20 -2.84
N PHE A 89 -3.70 -7.33 -3.31
CA PHE A 89 -3.29 -6.87 -4.63
C PHE A 89 -3.56 -7.99 -5.63
N HIS A 90 -4.38 -7.70 -6.63
CA HIS A 90 -4.71 -8.62 -7.71
C HIS A 90 -3.88 -8.28 -8.93
N PHE A 91 -3.40 -9.32 -9.61
CA PHE A 91 -2.53 -9.21 -10.76
C PHE A 91 -3.09 -10.01 -11.94
N GLU A 92 -2.52 -9.78 -13.12
CA GLU A 92 -2.80 -10.60 -14.30
C GLU A 92 -2.59 -12.10 -14.05
N ASN A 93 -3.26 -12.94 -14.85
CA ASN A 93 -3.26 -14.39 -14.73
C ASN A 93 -3.86 -14.92 -13.41
N SER A 94 -4.74 -14.14 -12.78
CA SER A 94 -5.43 -14.52 -11.53
C SER A 94 -4.46 -14.73 -10.35
N VAL A 95 -3.29 -14.09 -10.38
CA VAL A 95 -2.36 -14.07 -9.26
C VAL A 95 -2.83 -13.01 -8.26
N SER A 96 -2.78 -13.32 -6.98
CA SER A 96 -3.14 -12.38 -5.91
C SER A 96 -2.14 -12.43 -4.77
N LEU A 97 -1.75 -11.27 -4.25
CA LEU A 97 -0.96 -11.14 -3.03
C LEU A 97 -1.86 -10.56 -1.94
N LYS A 98 -2.08 -11.35 -0.89
CA LYS A 98 -2.80 -10.90 0.30
C LYS A 98 -1.77 -10.46 1.35
N VAL A 99 -1.94 -9.25 1.86
CA VAL A 99 -1.11 -8.61 2.89
C VAL A 99 -1.96 -8.37 4.13
N TYR A 100 -1.50 -8.87 5.27
CA TYR A 100 -2.16 -8.78 6.57
C TYR A 100 -1.79 -7.49 7.31
N PRO A 101 -2.62 -7.01 8.26
CA PRO A 101 -2.33 -5.81 9.04
C PRO A 101 -0.96 -5.80 9.70
N HIS A 102 -0.52 -6.89 10.31
CA HIS A 102 0.83 -6.97 10.89
C HIS A 102 1.98 -6.92 9.86
N GLU A 103 1.70 -7.12 8.57
CA GLU A 103 2.72 -7.03 7.49
C GLU A 103 2.81 -5.61 6.91
N TYR A 104 1.72 -4.84 6.92
CA TYR A 104 1.71 -3.46 6.42
C TYR A 104 1.72 -2.39 7.53
N LEU A 105 1.60 -2.78 8.80
CA LEU A 105 1.75 -1.90 9.96
C LEU A 105 3.00 -2.28 10.73
N PHE A 106 3.88 -1.31 10.97
CA PHE A 106 5.09 -1.49 11.78
C PHE A 106 5.05 -0.61 13.04
N PRO A 107 5.63 -1.08 14.16
CA PRO A 107 5.70 -0.31 15.38
C PRO A 107 6.84 0.73 15.33
N PHE A 108 6.57 1.97 15.78
CA PHE A 108 7.56 3.05 15.89
C PHE A 108 7.21 3.97 17.07
N GLU A 109 8.11 4.12 18.06
CA GLU A 109 7.93 5.02 19.22
C GLU A 109 6.51 4.97 19.84
N ASP A 110 6.04 3.77 20.20
CA ASP A 110 4.70 3.50 20.76
C ASP A 110 3.50 3.75 19.83
N LEU A 111 3.76 3.96 18.54
CA LEU A 111 2.76 4.12 17.48
C LEU A 111 2.78 2.94 16.51
N TRP A 112 1.68 2.78 15.79
CA TRP A 112 1.60 1.95 14.58
C TRP A 112 1.65 2.85 13.36
N CYS A 113 2.50 2.50 12.40
CA CYS A 113 2.71 3.26 11.18
C CYS A 113 2.45 2.39 9.95
N ILE A 114 1.85 2.98 8.92
CA ILE A 114 1.68 2.32 7.62
C ILE A 114 3.06 2.21 6.95
N GLY A 115 3.46 0.98 6.63
CA GLY A 115 4.75 0.63 6.01
C GLY A 115 4.83 0.92 4.52
N TRP A 116 3.71 1.22 3.86
CA TRP A 116 3.70 1.67 2.48
C TRP A 116 4.01 3.16 2.38
N GLN A 117 4.76 3.54 1.34
CA GLN A 117 5.10 4.94 1.07
C GLN A 117 4.51 5.43 -0.25
N ASN A 118 4.20 6.72 -0.31
CA ASN A 118 3.70 7.39 -1.51
C ASN A 118 4.84 7.70 -2.49
N SER A 119 4.88 7.02 -3.64
CA SER A 119 5.90 7.23 -4.67
C SER A 119 5.73 8.54 -5.45
N GLY A 120 4.59 9.23 -5.34
CA GLY A 120 4.36 10.55 -5.92
C GLY A 120 5.35 11.62 -5.44
N MET A 121 5.96 11.38 -4.27
CA MET A 121 7.01 12.23 -3.67
C MET A 121 8.43 11.95 -4.22
N GLN A 122 8.63 10.87 -4.98
CA GLN A 122 9.95 10.51 -5.55
C GLN A 122 10.21 11.09 -6.95
N SER A 123 11.41 10.86 -7.50
CA SER A 123 11.82 11.35 -8.82
C SER A 123 10.85 10.91 -9.94
N ARG A 124 10.80 11.71 -11.03
CA ARG A 124 9.81 11.62 -12.12
C ARG A 124 9.63 10.21 -12.72
N ASP A 125 10.64 9.36 -12.64
CA ASP A 125 10.62 8.03 -13.26
C ASP A 125 9.99 6.93 -12.37
N ARG A 126 9.76 7.17 -11.07
CA ARG A 126 9.18 6.16 -10.15
C ARG A 126 7.77 6.46 -9.64
N LYS A 127 7.22 7.64 -9.97
CA LYS A 127 5.93 8.12 -9.45
C LYS A 127 4.72 7.24 -9.79
N ASN A 128 4.84 6.45 -10.84
CA ASN A 128 3.75 5.64 -11.40
C ASN A 128 3.99 4.14 -11.21
N MET A 129 5.01 3.77 -10.42
CA MET A 129 5.42 2.39 -10.22
C MET A 129 5.07 1.93 -8.82
N THR A 130 4.44 0.76 -8.72
CA THR A 130 4.31 0.06 -7.45
C THR A 130 5.56 -0.78 -7.22
N LEU A 131 6.23 -0.60 -6.09
CA LEU A 131 7.32 -1.47 -5.65
C LEU A 131 6.83 -2.28 -4.46
N LEU A 132 6.92 -3.61 -4.52
CA LEU A 132 6.63 -4.48 -3.39
C LEU A 132 7.93 -5.16 -2.96
N GLY A 133 8.38 -4.84 -1.75
CA GLY A 133 9.59 -5.39 -1.13
C GLY A 133 9.34 -6.67 -0.34
N ASP A 134 10.42 -7.33 0.08
CA ASP A 134 10.35 -8.40 1.10
C ASP A 134 10.15 -7.73 2.48
N PHE A 135 8.98 -7.94 3.07
CA PHE A 135 8.73 -7.66 4.48
C PHE A 135 8.90 -8.96 5.28
#